data_AF-A0A3F2RE84-F1
#
_entry.id   AF-A0A3F2RE84-F1
#
_cell.length_a   1.000
_cell.length_b   1.000
_cell.length_c   1.000
_cell.angle_alpha   90.00
_cell.angle_beta   90.00
_cell.angle_gamma   90.00
#
_symmetry.space_group_name_H-M   'P 1'
#
loop_
_entity.id
_entity.type
_entity.pdbx_description
1 polymer ?
#
loop_
_entity_poly.entity_id
_entity_poly.type
_entity_poly.pdbx_seq_one_letter_code
_entity_poly.pdbx_strand_id
1 'polypeptide(L)'
;MEEQAELVREVFTTATCRCFVLKSFSEGNFHKSLKFGVWSTTYAHNALLDQVFKSDLTAVRPVLFFFSVCGTKHFSGVARMTSGVRMHKKFQLWEKLKYEGFFHLEWLLVKDVPNYVFTGVKMSNTPTKKSITSCRDCEEVLFEEVGSAGLVERWSV
;
A
#
# COMPACT_ATOMS: atom_id res chain seq x y z
N MET A 1 17.08 7.49 3.58
CA MET A 1 15.93 7.61 4.49
C MET A 1 15.33 9.01 4.43
N GLU A 2 16.12 10.08 4.56
CA GLU A 2 15.61 11.46 4.52
C GLU A 2 14.99 11.80 3.14
N GLU A 3 15.69 11.52 2.04
CA GLU A 3 15.18 11.67 0.67
C GLU A 3 13.88 10.86 0.40
N GLN A 4 13.81 9.63 0.90
CA GLN A 4 12.60 8.79 0.78
C GLN A 4 11.42 9.33 1.60
N ALA A 5 11.70 9.89 2.78
CA ALA A 5 10.69 10.55 3.58
C ALA A 5 10.21 11.85 2.91
N GLU A 6 11.09 12.59 2.25
CA GLU A 6 10.74 13.77 1.44
C GLU A 6 9.85 13.40 0.25
N LEU A 7 10.18 12.34 -0.50
CA LEU A 7 9.33 11.83 -1.59
C LEU A 7 7.91 11.50 -1.12
N VAL A 8 7.78 10.82 0.04
CA VAL A 8 6.46 10.53 0.61
C VAL A 8 5.76 11.85 1.01
N ARG A 9 6.46 12.77 1.68
CA ARG A 9 5.87 14.08 2.07
C ARG A 9 5.39 14.88 0.86
N GLU A 10 6.19 14.93 -0.20
CA GLU A 10 5.84 15.62 -1.45
C GLU A 10 4.53 15.06 -2.00
N VAL A 11 4.43 13.74 -2.19
CA VAL A 11 3.22 13.09 -2.72
C VAL A 11 1.98 13.40 -1.86
N PHE A 12 2.11 13.38 -0.53
CA PHE A 12 0.99 13.66 0.38
C PHE A 12 0.62 15.14 0.49
N THR A 13 1.50 16.06 0.12
CA THR A 13 1.26 17.52 0.23
C THR A 13 0.82 18.14 -1.10
N THR A 14 1.27 17.61 -2.24
CA THR A 14 1.01 18.20 -3.56
C THR A 14 -0.28 17.70 -4.20
N ALA A 15 -0.82 16.55 -3.76
CA ALA A 15 -2.02 15.97 -4.35
C ALA A 15 -2.85 15.20 -3.31
N THR A 16 -4.17 15.21 -3.49
CA THR A 16 -5.02 14.18 -2.88
C THR A 16 -4.57 12.82 -3.42
N CYS A 17 -4.57 11.79 -2.56
CA CYS A 17 -4.17 10.44 -2.92
C CYS A 17 -5.25 9.44 -2.52
N ARG A 18 -5.31 8.29 -3.22
CA ARG A 18 -6.14 7.16 -2.78
C ARG A 18 -5.26 6.09 -2.15
N CYS A 19 -5.60 5.67 -0.94
CA CYS A 19 -4.70 4.87 -0.11
C CYS A 19 -5.32 3.51 0.22
N PHE A 20 -4.51 2.45 0.16
CA PHE A 20 -4.91 1.11 0.57
C PHE A 20 -3.88 0.46 1.48
N VAL A 21 -4.31 -0.44 2.35
CA VAL A 21 -3.40 -1.34 3.06
C VAL A 21 -3.23 -2.64 2.27
N LEU A 22 -1.98 -3.02 1.98
CA LEU A 22 -1.65 -4.31 1.37
C LEU A 22 -1.01 -5.23 2.40
N LYS A 23 -1.58 -6.43 2.55
CA LYS A 23 -1.16 -7.43 3.52
C LYS A 23 -0.43 -8.58 2.81
N SER A 24 0.83 -8.78 3.16
CA SER A 24 1.57 -9.95 2.68
C SER A 24 1.56 -11.07 3.71
N PHE A 25 1.33 -12.31 3.29
CA PHE A 25 1.54 -13.49 4.14
C PHE A 25 2.93 -14.09 3.96
N SER A 26 3.85 -13.38 3.29
CA SER A 26 5.17 -13.87 2.93
C SER A 26 6.17 -12.71 2.89
N GLU A 27 7.20 -12.77 3.74
CA GLU A 27 8.34 -11.86 3.70
C GLU A 27 9.12 -12.03 2.39
N GLY A 28 9.26 -13.25 1.87
CA GLY A 28 9.94 -13.49 0.60
C GLY A 28 9.24 -12.84 -0.58
N ASN A 29 7.90 -12.80 -0.61
CA ASN A 29 7.16 -12.04 -1.63
C ASN A 29 7.31 -10.52 -1.44
N PHE A 30 7.36 -10.03 -0.20
CA PHE A 30 7.65 -8.63 0.08
C PHE A 30 9.05 -8.23 -0.44
N HIS A 31 10.08 -9.03 -0.17
CA HIS A 31 11.44 -8.78 -0.70
C HIS A 31 11.50 -8.86 -2.23
N LYS A 32 10.74 -9.75 -2.88
CA LYS A 32 10.64 -9.78 -4.34
C LYS A 32 9.97 -8.52 -4.89
N SER A 33 8.97 -7.98 -4.20
CA SER A 33 8.38 -6.69 -4.55
C SER A 33 9.40 -5.56 -4.50
N LEU A 34 10.22 -5.50 -3.43
CA LEU A 34 11.31 -4.54 -3.32
C LEU A 34 12.30 -4.66 -4.49
N LYS A 35 12.68 -5.89 -4.83
CA LYS A 35 13.68 -6.16 -5.87
C LYS A 35 13.19 -5.89 -7.29
N PHE A 36 11.93 -6.19 -7.57
CA PHE A 36 11.41 -6.23 -8.95
C PHE A 36 10.35 -5.15 -9.24
N GLY A 37 9.93 -4.38 -8.24
CA GLY A 37 8.93 -3.31 -8.42
C GLY A 37 7.58 -3.84 -8.92
N VAL A 38 7.16 -5.01 -8.42
CA VAL A 38 5.90 -5.66 -8.82
C VAL A 38 5.13 -6.14 -7.61
N TRP A 39 3.81 -6.15 -7.72
CA TRP A 39 2.93 -6.75 -6.71
C TRP A 39 1.77 -7.49 -7.34
N SER A 40 1.22 -8.44 -6.57
CA SER A 40 -0.07 -9.06 -6.85
C SER A 40 -0.81 -9.31 -5.55
N THR A 41 -2.13 -9.21 -5.61
CA THR A 41 -3.05 -9.67 -4.57
C THR A 41 -3.97 -10.77 -5.14
N THR A 42 -5.13 -11.00 -4.54
CA THR A 42 -6.18 -11.89 -5.05
C THR A 42 -6.73 -11.36 -6.37
N TYR A 43 -7.32 -12.24 -7.19
CA TYR A 43 -7.90 -11.86 -8.47
C TYR A 43 -8.94 -10.73 -8.34
N ALA A 44 -9.83 -10.82 -7.34
CA ALA A 44 -10.86 -9.82 -7.09
C ALA A 44 -10.26 -8.45 -6.68
N HIS A 45 -9.27 -8.45 -5.79
CA HIS A 45 -8.58 -7.21 -5.40
C HIS A 45 -7.74 -6.64 -6.53
N ASN A 46 -7.11 -7.48 -7.35
CA ASN A 46 -6.42 -7.05 -8.56
C ASN A 46 -7.40 -6.31 -9.51
N ALA A 47 -8.60 -6.86 -9.73
CA ALA A 47 -9.63 -6.21 -10.55
C ALA A 47 -10.08 -4.87 -9.99
N LEU A 48 -10.28 -4.78 -8.67
CA LEU A 48 -10.58 -3.53 -7.98
C LEU A 48 -9.46 -2.49 -8.20
N LEU A 49 -8.20 -2.87 -7.94
CA LEU A 49 -7.06 -1.97 -8.06
C LEU A 49 -6.82 -1.51 -9.51
N ASP A 50 -7.08 -2.35 -10.50
CA ASP A 50 -7.01 -1.96 -11.90
C ASP A 50 -8.05 -0.89 -12.27
N GLN A 51 -9.28 -1.06 -11.79
CA GLN A 51 -10.34 -0.07 -11.98
C GLN A 51 -9.98 1.26 -11.28
N VAL A 52 -9.50 1.18 -10.04
CA VAL A 52 -9.08 2.35 -9.25
C VAL A 52 -7.92 3.08 -9.93
N PHE A 53 -6.90 2.35 -10.37
CA PHE A 53 -5.76 2.95 -11.06
C PHE A 53 -6.18 3.69 -12.32
N LYS A 54 -7.06 3.09 -13.13
CA LYS A 54 -7.58 3.72 -14.35
C LYS A 54 -8.39 4.97 -14.04
N SER A 55 -9.30 4.93 -13.06
CA SER A 55 -10.11 6.10 -12.69
C SER A 55 -9.24 7.23 -12.12
N ASP A 56 -8.30 6.88 -11.25
CA ASP A 56 -7.52 7.86 -10.53
C ASP A 56 -6.39 8.45 -11.39
N LEU A 57 -5.89 7.70 -12.38
CA LEU A 57 -5.00 8.24 -13.41
C LEU A 57 -5.68 9.37 -14.19
N THR A 58 -6.96 9.24 -14.54
CA THR A 58 -7.70 10.32 -15.22
C THR A 58 -7.94 11.53 -14.32
N ALA A 59 -8.03 11.32 -13.00
CA ALA A 59 -8.19 12.38 -12.01
C ALA A 59 -6.86 12.95 -11.49
N VAL A 60 -5.72 12.50 -12.02
CA VAL A 60 -4.37 12.88 -11.56
C VAL A 60 -4.20 12.63 -10.05
N ARG A 61 -4.77 11.52 -9.55
CA ARG A 61 -4.74 11.12 -8.14
C ARG A 61 -3.84 9.89 -7.97
N PRO A 62 -2.71 9.98 -7.23
CA PRO A 62 -1.85 8.83 -6.98
C PRO A 62 -2.58 7.74 -6.18
N VAL A 63 -2.30 6.48 -6.51
CA VAL A 63 -2.73 5.31 -5.73
C VAL A 63 -1.56 4.81 -4.90
N LEU A 64 -1.71 4.86 -3.57
CA LEU A 64 -0.69 4.54 -2.60
C LEU A 64 -1.03 3.29 -1.81
N PHE A 65 0.01 2.55 -1.44
CA PHE A 65 -0.07 1.32 -0.69
C PHE A 65 0.76 1.40 0.58
N PHE A 66 0.11 1.10 1.70
CA PHE A 66 0.75 0.87 2.99
C PHE A 66 0.95 -0.62 3.18
N PHE A 67 2.21 -1.06 3.13
CA PHE A 67 2.53 -2.48 3.22
C PHE A 67 2.70 -2.92 4.66
N SER A 68 2.17 -4.10 4.99
CA SER A 68 2.43 -4.77 6.25
C SER A 68 2.44 -6.28 6.06
N VAL A 69 3.51 -6.92 6.52
CA VAL A 69 3.60 -8.38 6.53
C VAL A 69 2.82 -8.94 7.72
N CYS A 70 1.94 -9.91 7.47
CA CYS A 70 1.12 -10.55 8.48
C CYS A 70 2.01 -11.22 9.53
N GLY A 71 1.73 -10.95 10.81
CA GLY A 71 2.47 -11.50 11.94
C GLY A 71 3.64 -10.64 12.43
N THR A 72 4.15 -9.69 11.64
CA THR A 72 5.33 -8.88 12.02
C THR A 72 5.02 -7.73 12.98
N LYS A 73 3.73 -7.38 13.14
CA LYS A 73 3.24 -6.30 14.01
C LYS A 73 3.80 -4.91 13.69
N HIS A 74 4.21 -4.68 12.45
CA HIS A 74 4.61 -3.37 11.93
C HIS A 74 4.05 -3.15 10.51
N PHE A 75 4.10 -1.91 10.04
CA PHE A 75 4.06 -1.60 8.61
C PHE A 75 5.49 -1.50 8.08
N SER A 76 5.73 -2.02 6.88
CA SER A 76 7.08 -2.24 6.32
C SER A 76 7.47 -1.22 5.24
N GLY A 77 6.51 -0.41 4.77
CA GLY A 77 6.80 0.66 3.83
C GLY A 77 5.59 1.22 3.08
N VAL A 78 5.88 2.16 2.19
CA VAL A 78 4.93 2.85 1.32
C VAL A 78 5.37 2.73 -0.13
N ALA A 79 4.44 2.41 -1.02
CA ALA A 79 4.70 2.38 -2.46
C ALA A 79 3.57 3.05 -3.24
N ARG A 80 3.86 3.51 -4.46
CA ARG A 80 2.86 3.99 -5.42
C ARG A 80 2.64 2.99 -6.54
N MET A 81 1.40 2.83 -6.98
CA MET A 81 1.07 2.06 -8.18
C MET A 81 1.57 2.82 -9.42
N THR A 82 2.24 2.13 -10.35
CA THR A 82 2.80 2.75 -11.57
C THR A 82 2.29 2.12 -12.87
N SER A 83 1.47 1.07 -12.80
CA SER A 83 0.79 0.50 -13.97
C SER A 83 -0.57 -0.08 -13.60
N GLY A 84 -1.44 -0.24 -14.60
CA GLY A 84 -2.61 -1.12 -14.49
C GLY A 84 -2.22 -2.59 -14.29
N VAL A 85 -3.20 -3.43 -13.98
CA VAL A 85 -2.97 -4.85 -13.65
C VAL A 85 -2.98 -5.73 -14.89
N ARG A 86 -1.97 -6.58 -15.03
CA ARG A 86 -1.85 -7.56 -16.12
C ARG A 86 -2.54 -8.89 -15.76
N MET A 87 -3.87 -8.91 -15.66
CA MET A 87 -4.67 -10.04 -15.09
C MET A 87 -4.26 -11.45 -15.52
N HIS A 88 -3.97 -11.66 -16.80
CA HIS A 88 -3.69 -12.99 -17.36
C HIS A 88 -2.19 -13.31 -17.46
N LYS A 89 -1.34 -12.59 -16.72
CA LYS A 89 0.10 -12.85 -16.64
C LYS A 89 0.46 -13.24 -15.21
N LYS A 90 1.42 -14.15 -15.10
CA LYS A 90 1.97 -14.59 -13.80
C LYS A 90 3.39 -14.09 -13.65
N PHE A 91 3.70 -13.60 -12.46
CA PHE A 91 5.08 -13.39 -12.07
C PHE A 91 5.60 -14.66 -11.40
N GLN A 92 6.54 -15.34 -12.06
CA GLN A 92 6.90 -16.72 -11.74
C GLN A 92 7.72 -16.89 -10.46
N LEU A 93 8.19 -15.79 -9.86
CA LEU A 93 9.05 -15.84 -8.68
C LEU A 93 8.27 -15.79 -7.36
N TRP A 94 6.95 -15.61 -7.39
CA TRP A 94 6.14 -15.70 -6.16
C TRP A 94 6.29 -17.07 -5.48
N GLU A 95 6.37 -17.10 -4.15
CA GLU A 95 6.51 -18.35 -3.39
C GLU A 95 5.35 -19.33 -3.62
N LYS A 96 4.15 -18.79 -3.89
CA LYS A 96 2.97 -19.56 -4.25
C LYS A 96 2.53 -19.11 -5.64
N LEU A 97 2.45 -20.05 -6.58
CA LEU A 97 1.99 -19.81 -7.96
C LEU A 97 0.47 -19.59 -8.08
N LYS A 98 -0.21 -19.31 -6.96
CA LYS A 98 -1.66 -19.02 -6.90
C LYS A 98 -2.01 -17.60 -7.34
N TYR A 99 -1.03 -16.70 -7.39
CA TYR A 99 -1.25 -15.31 -7.75
C TYR A 99 -1.28 -15.18 -9.27
N GLU A 100 -2.43 -14.77 -9.78
CA GLU A 100 -2.63 -14.43 -11.19
C GLU A 100 -2.83 -12.93 -11.32
N GLY A 101 -2.21 -12.35 -12.33
CA GLY A 101 -2.08 -10.91 -12.45
C GLY A 101 -0.89 -10.37 -11.66
N PHE A 102 -0.39 -9.24 -12.11
CA PHE A 102 0.50 -8.39 -11.34
C PHE A 102 0.46 -6.97 -11.91
N PHE A 103 0.85 -6.00 -11.10
CA PHE A 103 1.06 -4.63 -11.51
C PHE A 103 2.44 -4.16 -11.06
N HIS A 104 2.92 -3.09 -11.69
CA HIS A 104 4.14 -2.42 -11.29
C HIS A 104 3.85 -1.40 -10.20
N LEU A 105 4.80 -1.27 -9.28
CA LEU A 105 4.81 -0.24 -8.27
C LEU A 105 6.22 0.32 -8.08
N GLU A 106 6.31 1.44 -7.40
CA GLU A 106 7.55 2.06 -6.99
C GLU A 106 7.53 2.28 -5.48
N TRP A 107 8.57 1.79 -4.82
CA TRP A 107 8.74 1.96 -3.38
C TRP A 107 9.22 3.38 -3.08
N LEU A 108 8.39 4.12 -2.35
CA LEU A 108 8.70 5.47 -1.91
C LEU A 108 9.47 5.45 -0.60
N LEU A 109 9.09 4.54 0.31
CA LEU A 109 9.73 4.36 1.60
C LEU A 109 9.73 2.89 2.01
N VAL A 110 10.85 2.43 2.55
CA VAL A 110 11.01 1.09 3.12
C VAL A 110 11.59 1.25 4.52
N LYS A 111 10.76 1.00 5.53
CA LYS A 111 11.10 1.16 6.95
C LYS A 111 10.10 0.37 7.77
N ASP A 112 10.55 -0.32 8.80
CA ASP A 112 9.62 -0.97 9.72
C ASP A 112 9.16 0.05 10.77
N VAL A 113 7.85 0.28 10.82
CA VAL A 113 7.21 1.16 11.82
C VAL A 113 6.22 0.36 12.65
N PRO A 114 6.45 0.23 13.98
CA PRO A 114 5.61 -0.59 14.84
C PRO A 114 4.13 -0.19 14.82
N ASN A 115 3.23 -1.18 14.93
CA ASN A 115 1.79 -0.93 14.89
C ASN A 115 1.31 0.07 15.94
N TYR A 116 1.93 0.12 17.13
CA TYR A 116 1.51 1.05 18.19
C TYR A 116 1.56 2.52 17.74
N VAL A 117 2.41 2.85 16.76
CA VAL A 117 2.51 4.18 16.16
C VAL A 117 1.24 4.53 15.38
N PHE A 118 0.53 3.54 14.81
CA PHE A 118 -0.65 3.75 13.98
C PHE A 118 -1.98 3.35 14.63
N THR A 119 -1.99 2.87 15.88
CA THR A 119 -3.24 2.42 16.55
C THR A 119 -4.31 3.52 16.69
N GLY A 120 -3.88 4.78 16.72
CA GLY A 120 -4.74 5.96 16.77
C GLY A 120 -5.43 6.29 15.43
N VAL A 121 -4.95 5.74 14.32
CA VAL A 121 -5.52 5.98 12.98
C VAL A 121 -6.76 5.12 12.82
N LYS A 122 -7.94 5.74 12.86
CA LYS A 122 -9.24 5.04 12.75
C LYS A 122 -9.81 5.18 11.36
N MET A 123 -10.40 4.09 10.87
CA MET A 123 -11.02 4.00 9.56
C MET A 123 -12.53 4.25 9.64
N SER A 124 -12.93 5.50 9.50
CA SER A 124 -14.31 5.98 9.53
C SER A 124 -15.18 5.38 8.42
N ASN A 125 -14.58 4.96 7.30
CA ASN A 125 -15.25 4.23 6.21
C ASN A 125 -15.60 2.77 6.56
N THR A 126 -15.28 2.31 7.78
CA THR A 126 -15.66 0.98 8.28
C THR A 126 -16.73 1.06 9.37
N PRO A 127 -17.71 0.14 9.44
CA PRO A 127 -18.77 0.18 10.45
C PRO A 127 -18.26 0.22 11.89
N THR A 128 -17.12 -0.42 12.16
CA THR A 128 -16.54 -0.53 13.50
C THR A 128 -15.52 0.55 13.82
N LYS A 129 -15.23 1.47 12.89
CA LYS A 129 -14.16 2.49 13.01
C LYS A 129 -12.84 1.88 13.49
N LYS A 130 -12.49 0.73 12.92
CA LYS A 130 -11.33 -0.04 13.36
C LYS A 130 -10.03 0.71 13.12
N SER A 131 -8.98 0.31 13.83
CA SER A 131 -7.62 0.81 13.60
C SER A 131 -7.10 0.34 12.23
N ILE A 132 -6.30 1.18 11.56
CA ILE A 132 -5.56 0.81 10.34
C ILE A 132 -4.69 -0.44 10.55
N THR A 133 -4.19 -0.65 11.78
CA THR A 133 -3.40 -1.84 12.15
C THR A 133 -4.19 -3.15 12.06
N SER A 134 -5.52 -3.07 12.03
CA SER A 134 -6.45 -4.19 11.93
C SER A 134 -7.08 -4.29 10.52
N CYS A 135 -6.50 -3.59 9.54
CA CYS A 135 -6.90 -3.69 8.14
C CYS A 135 -6.76 -5.11 7.59
N ARG A 136 -7.70 -5.48 6.74
CA ARG A 136 -7.56 -6.61 5.82
C ARG A 136 -6.83 -6.13 4.56
N ASP A 137 -6.40 -7.10 3.77
CA ASP A 137 -5.78 -6.81 2.47
C ASP A 137 -6.73 -6.01 1.57
N CYS A 138 -6.18 -5.01 0.89
CA CYS A 138 -6.86 -4.14 -0.06
C CYS A 138 -8.00 -3.29 0.53
N GLU A 139 -8.01 -3.06 1.85
CA GLU A 139 -8.94 -2.09 2.42
C GLU A 139 -8.45 -0.65 2.20
N GLU A 140 -9.37 0.21 1.76
CA GLU A 140 -9.12 1.64 1.54
C GLU A 140 -9.05 2.38 2.88
N VAL A 141 -8.06 3.25 3.01
CA VAL A 141 -7.93 4.21 4.12
C VAL A 141 -8.17 5.59 3.54
N LEU A 142 -9.04 6.39 4.16
CA LEU A 142 -9.37 7.69 3.59
C LEU A 142 -8.16 8.62 3.69
N PHE A 143 -7.95 9.44 2.65
CA PHE A 143 -6.83 10.38 2.59
C PHE A 143 -6.77 11.29 3.83
N GLU A 144 -7.94 11.76 4.30
CA GLU A 144 -8.06 12.58 5.50
C GLU A 144 -7.52 11.87 6.74
N GLU A 145 -7.72 10.56 6.88
CA GLU A 145 -7.24 9.78 8.03
C GLU A 145 -5.72 9.58 7.98
N VAL A 146 -5.16 9.50 6.77
CA VAL A 146 -3.71 9.41 6.55
C VAL A 146 -3.04 10.77 6.79
N GLY A 147 -3.62 11.85 6.28
CA GLY A 147 -3.11 13.21 6.45
C GLY A 147 -3.27 13.74 7.88
N SER A 148 -4.46 13.65 8.46
CA SER A 148 -4.76 14.18 9.80
C SER A 148 -4.04 13.43 10.92
N ALA A 149 -3.70 12.16 10.72
CA ALA A 149 -2.92 11.41 11.71
C ALA A 149 -1.42 11.77 11.67
N GLY A 150 -0.98 12.59 10.73
CA GLY A 150 0.45 12.84 10.52
C GLY A 150 1.19 11.56 10.14
N LEU A 151 0.54 10.70 9.36
CA LEU A 151 1.02 9.33 9.15
C LEU A 151 2.43 9.36 8.57
N VAL A 152 2.70 10.27 7.63
CA VAL A 152 4.03 10.51 7.04
C VAL A 152 5.06 11.00 8.06
N GLU A 153 4.71 11.90 8.99
CA GLU A 153 5.62 12.32 10.05
C GLU A 153 5.93 11.16 11.00
N ARG A 154 4.95 10.30 11.28
CA ARG A 154 5.14 9.10 12.11
C ARG A 154 6.09 8.08 11.51
N TRP A 155 6.26 8.07 10.18
CA TRP A 155 7.29 7.26 9.51
C TRP A 155 8.70 7.85 9.65
N SER A 156 8.82 9.13 10.02
CA SER A 156 10.10 9.82 10.21
C SER A 156 10.69 9.65 11.62
N VAL A 157 9.90 9.14 12.58
CA VAL A 157 10.32 8.91 13.98
C VAL A 157 11.24 7.71 14.13
#